data_AF-A0A535RPW8-F1
#
_entry.id   AF-A0A535RPW8-F1
#
_cell.length_a   1.000
_cell.length_b   1.000
_cell.length_c   1.000
_cell.angle_alpha   90.00
_cell.angle_beta   90.00
_cell.angle_gamma   90.00
#
_symmetry.space_group_name_H-M   'P 1'
#
loop_
_entity.id
_entity.type
_entity.pdbx_description
1 polymer ?
#
loop_
_entity_poly.entity_id
_entity_poly.type
_entity_poly.pdbx_seq_one_letter_code
_entity_poly.pdbx_strand_id
1 'polypeptide(L)'
;MKTPVSLEIGAKRTFACATEWPGWCRSGRDEDGALAALLASAPRYARIVKSTKLRFAEPESVADLRVTERLRGNATTDFGAPGAPTRAESAPVSDTELARLRTLLEAGWNAF
;
A
#
# COMPACT_ATOMS: atom_id res chain seq x y z
N MET A 1 -11.66 -6.86 -9.15
CA MET A 1 -10.94 -7.60 -8.09
C MET A 1 -10.59 -6.59 -7.01
N LYS A 2 -10.76 -6.92 -5.73
CA LYS A 2 -10.47 -5.97 -4.64
C LYS A 2 -8.97 -5.91 -4.37
N THR A 3 -8.44 -4.72 -4.12
CA THR A 3 -7.03 -4.49 -3.78
C THR A 3 -6.78 -4.91 -2.34
N PRO A 4 -5.88 -5.88 -2.07
CA PRO A 4 -5.50 -6.26 -0.71
C PRO A 4 -4.77 -5.11 -0.01
N VAL A 5 -5.15 -4.83 1.22
CA VAL A 5 -4.60 -3.75 2.04
C VAL A 5 -4.30 -4.29 3.44
N SER A 6 -3.12 -3.96 3.97
CA SER A 6 -2.82 -4.11 5.40
C SER A 6 -3.05 -2.80 6.13
N LEU A 7 -3.48 -2.90 7.40
CA LEU A 7 -3.61 -1.77 8.31
C LEU A 7 -2.62 -1.91 9.45
N GLU A 8 -1.80 -0.89 9.68
CA GLU A 8 -0.94 -0.77 10.87
C GLU A 8 -1.51 0.33 11.77
N ILE A 9 -1.98 -0.05 12.96
CA ILE A 9 -2.83 0.80 13.81
C ILE A 9 -2.05 1.20 15.07
N GLY A 10 -1.58 2.44 15.09
CA GLY A 10 -0.98 3.08 16.27
C GLY A 10 -2.02 3.78 17.15
N ALA A 11 -1.57 4.42 18.23
CA ALA A 11 -2.44 5.19 19.12
C ALA A 11 -2.86 6.56 18.53
N LYS A 12 -2.06 7.12 17.62
CA LYS A 12 -2.29 8.45 17.01
C LYS A 12 -2.60 8.39 15.53
N ARG A 13 -2.16 7.34 14.84
CA ARG A 13 -2.26 7.20 13.39
C ARG A 13 -2.44 5.75 13.00
N THR A 14 -3.16 5.55 11.89
CA THR A 14 -3.25 4.28 11.19
C THR A 14 -2.65 4.43 9.80
N PHE A 15 -1.90 3.43 9.33
CA PHE A 15 -1.43 3.32 7.96
C PHE A 15 -2.21 2.25 7.21
N ALA A 16 -2.64 2.57 6.00
CA ALA A 16 -3.16 1.61 5.04
C ALA A 16 -2.12 1.44 3.93
N CYS A 17 -1.71 0.20 3.65
CA CYS A 17 -0.71 -0.14 2.66
C CYS A 17 -1.24 -1.20 1.70
N ALA A 18 -1.20 -0.93 0.40
CA ALA A 18 -1.64 -1.89 -0.62
C ALA A 18 -0.57 -2.99 -0.81
N THR A 19 -0.90 -4.21 -0.41
CA THR A 19 0.08 -5.31 -0.25
C THR A 19 0.81 -5.66 -1.55
N GLU A 20 0.13 -5.60 -2.69
CA GLU A 20 0.68 -5.98 -4.01
C GLU A 20 1.28 -4.80 -4.80
N TRP A 21 1.27 -3.61 -4.20
CA TRP A 21 1.57 -2.34 -4.82
C TRP A 21 2.55 -1.54 -3.95
N PRO A 22 3.85 -1.89 -3.99
CA PRO A 22 4.88 -1.30 -3.15
C PRO A 22 4.89 0.24 -3.22
N GLY A 23 5.08 0.86 -2.06
CA GLY A 23 5.08 2.32 -1.90
C GLY A 23 3.70 2.98 -1.91
N TRP A 24 2.63 2.26 -2.22
CA TRP A 24 1.27 2.78 -2.12
C TRP A 24 0.74 2.62 -0.69
N CYS A 25 1.13 3.57 0.16
CA CYS A 25 0.71 3.64 1.56
C CYS A 25 0.23 5.05 1.93
N ARG A 26 -0.83 5.15 2.73
CA ARG A 26 -1.32 6.43 3.27
C ARG A 26 -1.72 6.28 4.73
N SER A 27 -1.60 7.38 5.47
CA SER A 27 -2.02 7.43 6.88
C SER A 27 -3.30 8.23 7.05
N GLY A 28 -4.03 7.88 8.11
CA GLY A 28 -5.18 8.60 8.64
C GLY A 28 -5.15 8.59 10.16
N ARG A 29 -6.12 9.29 10.77
CA ARG A 29 -6.31 9.29 12.23
C ARG A 29 -6.74 7.91 12.74
N ASP A 30 -7.46 7.17 11.91
CA ASP A 30 -8.07 5.86 12.16
C ASP A 30 -8.07 5.02 10.86
N GLU A 31 -8.64 3.81 10.92
CA GLU A 31 -8.74 2.88 9.78
C GLU A 31 -9.45 3.53 8.58
N ASP A 32 -10.63 4.13 8.82
CA ASP A 32 -11.45 4.72 7.76
C ASP A 32 -10.73 5.88 7.07
N GLY A 33 -10.11 6.77 7.86
CA GLY A 33 -9.31 7.87 7.32
C GLY A 33 -8.11 7.38 6.52
N ALA A 34 -7.44 6.31 6.95
CA ALA A 34 -6.31 5.74 6.23
C ALA A 34 -6.73 5.11 4.89
N LEU A 35 -7.84 4.36 4.88
CA LEU A 35 -8.42 3.76 3.66
C LEU A 35 -8.92 4.83 2.68
N ALA A 36 -9.59 5.86 3.18
CA ALA A 36 -10.04 6.99 2.36
C ALA A 36 -8.87 7.75 1.74
N ALA A 37 -7.80 7.99 2.50
CA ALA A 37 -6.58 8.61 1.99
C ALA A 37 -5.87 7.73 0.94
N LEU A 38 -5.83 6.41 1.16
CA LEU A 38 -5.26 5.46 0.21
C LEU A 38 -6.03 5.51 -1.12
N LEU A 39 -7.36 5.41 -1.07
CA LEU A 39 -8.26 5.54 -2.22
C LEU A 39 -8.05 6.87 -2.96
N ALA A 40 -8.06 8.00 -2.24
CA ALA A 40 -7.86 9.32 -2.84
C ALA A 40 -6.50 9.46 -3.55
N SER A 41 -5.51 8.66 -3.15
CA SER A 41 -4.19 8.62 -3.79
C SER A 41 -4.08 7.64 -4.96
N ALA A 42 -5.11 6.83 -5.23
CA ALA A 42 -5.11 5.83 -6.30
C ALA A 42 -4.81 6.43 -7.69
N PRO A 43 -5.38 7.58 -8.11
CA PRO A 43 -5.06 8.16 -9.42
C PRO A 43 -3.59 8.54 -9.56
N ARG A 44 -2.94 8.95 -8.46
CA ARG A 44 -1.51 9.28 -8.44
C ARG A 44 -0.66 8.01 -8.62
N TYR A 45 -1.02 6.92 -7.95
CA TYR A 45 -0.32 5.66 -8.11
C TYR A 45 -0.55 5.04 -9.51
N ALA A 46 -1.76 5.17 -10.05
CA ALA A 46 -2.09 4.72 -11.40
C ALA A 46 -1.16 5.34 -12.47
N ARG A 47 -0.74 6.60 -12.29
CA ARG A 47 0.24 7.26 -13.19
C ARG A 47 1.60 6.56 -13.21
N ILE A 48 2.04 6.02 -12.07
CA ILE A 48 3.28 5.23 -11.98
C ILE A 48 3.09 3.92 -12.74
N VAL A 49 1.98 3.20 -12.51
CA VAL A 49 1.77 1.89 -13.15
C VAL A 49 1.54 2.00 -14.66
N LYS A 50 0.96 3.11 -15.15
CA LYS A 50 0.72 3.37 -16.58
C LYS A 50 1.98 3.34 -17.45
N SER A 51 3.17 3.59 -16.90
CA SER A 51 4.43 3.47 -17.64
C SER A 51 4.92 2.03 -17.78
N THR A 52 4.23 1.07 -17.15
CA THR A 52 4.56 -0.36 -17.15
C THR A 52 3.53 -1.17 -17.93
N LYS A 53 3.81 -2.47 -18.12
CA LYS A 53 2.84 -3.44 -18.70
C LYS A 53 1.92 -4.08 -17.66
N LEU A 54 2.02 -3.67 -16.39
CA LEU A 54 1.25 -4.29 -15.31
C LEU A 54 -0.20 -3.80 -15.34
N ARG A 55 -1.14 -4.72 -15.13
CA ARG A 55 -2.57 -4.38 -15.01
C ARG A 55 -2.85 -3.86 -13.61
N PHE A 56 -3.31 -2.62 -13.52
CA PHE A 56 -3.77 -1.98 -12.29
C PHE A 56 -5.26 -1.74 -12.37
N ALA A 57 -6.02 -2.37 -11.47
CA ALA A 57 -7.43 -2.06 -11.29
C ALA A 57 -7.53 -0.94 -10.25
N GLU A 58 -7.72 0.29 -10.73
CA GLU A 58 -7.87 1.45 -9.86
C GLU A 58 -9.16 1.30 -9.03
N PRO A 59 -9.09 1.32 -7.69
CA PRO A 59 -10.29 1.26 -6.87
C PRO A 59 -11.10 2.56 -7.00
N GLU A 60 -12.42 2.43 -7.09
CA GLU A 60 -13.34 3.57 -7.20
C GLU A 60 -13.94 3.93 -5.82
N SER A 61 -13.94 2.96 -4.89
CA SER A 61 -14.49 3.12 -3.55
C SER A 61 -13.66 2.39 -2.50
N VAL A 62 -13.88 2.71 -1.22
CA VAL A 62 -13.26 1.97 -0.10
C VAL A 62 -13.71 0.49 -0.11
N ALA A 63 -14.90 0.19 -0.65
CA ALA A 63 -15.38 -1.18 -0.77
C ALA A 63 -14.53 -2.03 -1.74
N ASP A 64 -13.76 -1.40 -2.64
CA ASP A 64 -12.80 -2.07 -3.52
C ASP A 64 -11.47 -2.36 -2.84
N LEU A 65 -11.24 -1.82 -1.64
CA LEU A 65 -10.13 -2.16 -0.78
C LEU A 65 -10.54 -3.31 0.15
N ARG A 66 -9.72 -4.36 0.20
CA ARG A 66 -9.94 -5.51 1.07
C ARG A 66 -8.87 -5.53 2.14
N VAL A 67 -9.25 -5.23 3.38
CA VAL A 67 -8.35 -5.37 4.53
C VAL A 67 -8.04 -6.85 4.74
N THR A 68 -6.79 -7.25 4.53
CA THR A 68 -6.33 -8.64 4.67
C THR A 68 -5.55 -8.87 5.96
N GLU A 69 -5.01 -7.81 6.56
CA GLU A 69 -4.25 -7.90 7.80
C GLU A 69 -4.40 -6.62 8.62
N ARG A 70 -4.49 -6.76 9.95
CA ARG A 70 -4.44 -5.66 10.93
C ARG A 70 -3.29 -5.92 11.89
N LEU A 71 -2.38 -4.97 11.96
CA LEU A 71 -1.17 -5.00 12.78
C LEU A 71 -1.29 -3.96 13.88
N ARG A 72 -0.74 -4.28 15.05
CA ARG A 72 -0.55 -3.31 16.11
C ARG A 72 0.65 -2.43 15.76
N GLY A 73 0.42 -1.14 15.63
CA GLY A 73 1.46 -0.13 15.47
C GLY A 73 2.29 0.08 16.74
N ASN A 74 3.41 0.76 16.57
CA ASN A 74 4.37 1.09 17.62
C ASN A 74 4.71 2.59 17.60
N ALA A 75 5.74 3.00 18.33
CA ALA A 75 6.16 4.40 18.40
C ALA A 75 6.53 5.00 17.02
N THR A 76 7.03 4.19 16.09
CA THR A 76 7.33 4.60 14.70
C THR A 76 6.05 4.93 13.93
N THR A 77 5.01 4.11 14.09
CA THR A 77 3.67 4.36 13.54
C THR A 77 3.12 5.70 14.02
N ASP A 78 3.20 5.92 15.33
CA ASP A 78 2.68 7.14 15.95
C ASP A 78 3.51 8.38 15.61
N PHE A 79 4.81 8.21 15.34
CA PHE A 79 5.68 9.26 14.83
C PHE A 79 5.31 9.65 13.38
N GLY A 80 4.84 8.69 12.58
CA GLY A 80 4.34 8.94 11.23
C GLY A 80 5.03 8.13 10.13
N ALA A 81 5.54 6.94 10.44
CA ALA A 81 6.02 5.98 9.44
C ALA A 81 5.56 4.56 9.78
N PRO A 82 5.32 3.68 8.78
CA PRO A 82 5.11 2.25 9.05
C PRO A 82 6.31 1.67 9.80
N GLY A 83 6.05 0.84 10.81
CA GLY A 83 7.04 0.30 11.72
C GLY A 83 6.86 -1.18 12.05
N ALA A 84 5.84 -1.84 11.50
CA ALA A 84 5.58 -3.26 11.69
C ALA A 84 5.46 -3.97 10.33
N PRO A 85 6.35 -4.93 10.01
CA PRO A 85 6.23 -5.68 8.76
C PRO A 85 5.00 -6.59 8.79
N THR A 86 4.27 -6.63 7.68
CA THR A 86 3.19 -7.58 7.42
C THR A 86 3.74 -8.99 7.24
N ARG A 87 2.84 -9.98 7.34
CA ARG A 87 3.20 -11.37 7.01
C ARG A 87 3.63 -11.52 5.56
N ALA A 88 2.97 -10.79 4.65
CA ALA A 88 3.31 -10.81 3.23
C ALA A 88 4.72 -10.26 2.95
N GLU A 89 5.10 -9.18 3.62
CA GLU A 89 6.45 -8.58 3.48
C GLU A 89 7.57 -9.46 4.04
N SER A 90 7.25 -10.41 4.92
CA SER A 90 8.22 -11.35 5.49
C SER A 90 8.36 -12.64 4.67
N ALA A 91 7.56 -12.82 3.62
CA ALA A 91 7.59 -14.02 2.81
C ALA A 91 8.80 -14.02 1.84
N PRO A 92 9.34 -15.21 1.49
CA PRO A 92 10.34 -15.30 0.45
C PRO A 92 9.82 -14.77 -0.89
N VAL A 93 10.64 -13.97 -1.57
CA VAL A 93 10.31 -13.38 -2.87
C VAL A 93 10.72 -14.34 -3.99
N SER A 94 9.78 -14.67 -4.87
CA SER A 94 10.07 -15.46 -6.08
C SER A 94 10.69 -14.60 -7.19
N ASP A 95 11.35 -15.22 -8.17
CA ASP A 95 11.92 -14.50 -9.32
C ASP A 95 10.88 -13.68 -10.10
N THR A 96 9.64 -14.20 -10.20
CA THR A 96 8.54 -13.50 -10.88
C THR A 96 8.11 -12.26 -10.10
N GLU A 97 8.02 -12.39 -8.78
CA GLU A 97 7.68 -11.28 -7.90
C GLU A 97 8.79 -10.23 -7.88
N LEU A 98 10.06 -10.64 -7.82
CA LEU A 98 11.21 -9.76 -7.89
C LEU A 98 11.20 -8.93 -9.18
N ALA A 99 10.94 -9.57 -10.34
CA ALA A 99 10.83 -8.87 -11.61
C ALA A 99 9.70 -7.83 -11.61
N ARG A 100 8.56 -8.16 -11.01
CA ARG A 100 7.43 -7.23 -10.86
C ARG A 100 7.77 -6.05 -9.93
N LEU A 101 8.36 -6.32 -8.76
CA LEU A 101 8.75 -5.30 -7.79
C LEU A 101 9.79 -4.34 -8.38
N ARG A 102 10.80 -4.87 -9.09
CA ARG A 102 11.79 -4.06 -9.81
C ARG A 102 11.14 -3.15 -10.86
N THR A 103 10.22 -3.69 -11.65
CA THR A 103 9.47 -2.91 -12.66
C THR A 103 8.74 -1.72 -12.01
N LEU A 104 8.08 -1.95 -10.88
CA LEU A 104 7.36 -0.90 -10.15
C LEU A 104 8.30 0.13 -9.52
N LEU A 105 9.41 -0.33 -8.96
CA LEU A 105 10.41 0.54 -8.35
C LEU A 105 11.07 1.47 -9.39
N GLU A 106 11.48 0.93 -10.53
CA GLU A 106 12.04 1.70 -11.65
C GLU A 106 11.01 2.69 -12.23
N ALA A 107 9.75 2.26 -12.39
CA ALA A 107 8.67 3.15 -12.82
C ALA A 107 8.40 4.28 -11.82
N GLY A 108 8.47 3.98 -10.51
CA GLY A 108 8.33 4.95 -9.44
C GLY A 108 9.44 6.00 -9.48
N TRP A 109 10.69 5.58 -9.65
CA TRP A 109 11.82 6.51 -9.78
C TRP A 109 11.74 7.37 -11.03
N ASN A 110 11.28 6.84 -12.17
CA ASN A 110 11.17 7.64 -13.39
C ASN A 110 10.00 8.64 -13.39
N ALA A 111 9.06 8.52 -12.45
CA ALA A 111 7.89 9.38 -12.37
C ALA A 111 8.13 10.71 -11.61
N PHE A 112 9.28 10.85 -10.92
CA PHE A 112 9.62 12.00 -10.07
C PHE A 112 11.09 12.40 -10.24
#